data_AF-A0A397HA82-F1
#
_entry.id   AF-A0A397HA82-F1
#
_cell.length_a   1.000
_cell.length_b   1.000
_cell.length_c   1.000
_cell.angle_alpha   90.00
_cell.angle_beta   90.00
_cell.angle_gamma   90.00
#
_symmetry.space_group_name_H-M   'P 1'
#
loop_
_entity.id
_entity.type
_entity.pdbx_description
1 polymer ?
#
loop_
_entity_poly.entity_id
_entity_poly.type
_entity_poly.pdbx_seq_one_letter_code
_entity_poly.pdbx_strand_id
1 'polypeptide(L)'
;MTKDLFRHTSYVSRLQNLQKLDSSSKRTLLCSIATDITATFICISKHIENGTLSDEHTGSIEGVIDIIKGTEVSQRRMLERKVKRYARLARRLKIEREWMRREFGKLVKRADAVNGRWRERVRNLEVVNKAMMRELVVKGRQNEMLKMGMDKGDERQAGRETAKATEDEMCVSECECEYPW
;
A
#
# COMPACT_ATOMS: atom_id res chain seq x y z
N MET A 1 43.51 12.44 -59.20
CA MET A 1 42.20 12.72 -58.59
C MET A 1 42.32 12.50 -57.10
N THR A 2 42.35 13.60 -56.35
CA THR A 2 42.60 13.69 -54.90
C THR A 2 41.31 13.49 -54.11
N LYS A 3 41.14 12.28 -53.58
CA LYS A 3 40.24 11.92 -52.47
C LYS A 3 41.17 11.16 -51.51
N ASP A 4 41.61 11.64 -50.36
CA ASP A 4 40.86 12.14 -49.22
C ASP A 4 41.79 12.95 -48.30
N LEU A 5 41.70 14.28 -48.30
CA LEU A 5 42.43 15.16 -47.36
C LEU A 5 41.52 15.79 -46.30
N PHE A 6 40.26 15.39 -46.25
CA PHE A 6 39.26 15.89 -45.29
C PHE A 6 38.90 14.81 -44.26
N ARG A 7 39.73 14.57 -43.24
CA ARG A 7 39.24 13.99 -41.96
C ARG A 7 40.20 14.00 -40.76
N HIS A 8 40.90 15.09 -40.50
CA HIS A 8 41.63 15.20 -39.22
C HIS A 8 41.14 16.38 -38.39
N THR A 9 39.87 16.33 -37.96
CA THR A 9 39.62 16.70 -36.58
C THR A 9 40.29 15.63 -35.73
N SER A 10 41.39 16.00 -35.05
CA SER A 10 42.13 15.11 -34.17
C SER A 10 41.14 14.33 -33.28
N TYR A 11 41.33 13.01 -33.15
CA TYR A 11 40.52 12.19 -32.25
C TYR A 11 40.48 12.77 -30.84
N VAL A 12 41.54 13.47 -30.43
CA VAL A 12 41.62 14.20 -29.16
C VAL A 12 40.49 15.23 -29.02
N SER A 13 40.25 16.05 -30.05
CA SER A 13 39.18 17.07 -30.05
C SER A 13 37.78 16.45 -30.05
N ARG A 14 37.62 15.28 -30.69
CA ARG A 14 36.36 14.52 -30.68
C ARG A 14 36.11 13.88 -29.32
N LEU A 15 37.16 13.36 -28.67
CA LEU A 15 37.12 12.78 -27.32
C LEU A 15 36.86 13.85 -26.25
N GLN A 16 37.32 15.09 -26.42
CA GLN A 16 36.99 16.21 -25.51
C GLN A 16 35.48 16.51 -25.48
N ASN A 17 34.79 16.31 -26.60
CA ASN A 17 33.34 16.50 -26.69
C ASN A 17 32.53 15.24 -26.31
N LEU A 18 33.19 14.18 -25.84
CA LEU A 18 32.55 12.88 -25.60
C LEU A 18 31.41 12.96 -24.59
N GLN A 19 31.48 13.83 -23.58
CA GLN A 19 30.40 13.99 -22.59
C GLN A 19 29.09 14.51 -23.20
N LYS A 20 29.18 15.40 -24.19
CA LYS A 20 28.05 16.08 -24.84
C LYS A 20 27.29 15.18 -25.83
N LEU A 21 27.88 14.05 -26.20
CA LEU A 21 27.28 13.10 -27.15
C LEU A 21 26.26 12.20 -26.46
N ASP A 22 25.27 11.75 -27.23
CA ASP A 22 24.34 10.70 -26.83
C ASP A 22 25.04 9.33 -26.81
N SER A 23 24.43 8.34 -26.14
CA SER A 23 25.02 7.01 -25.96
C SER A 23 25.31 6.28 -27.27
N SER A 24 24.48 6.48 -28.32
CA SER A 24 24.68 5.85 -29.61
C SER A 24 25.89 6.48 -30.32
N SER A 25 25.95 7.80 -30.38
CA SER A 25 27.09 8.52 -30.97
C SER A 25 28.40 8.27 -30.23
N LYS A 26 28.37 8.15 -28.89
CA LYS A 26 29.52 7.74 -28.08
C LYS A 26 30.05 6.38 -28.52
N ARG A 27 29.16 5.40 -28.68
CA ARG A 27 29.53 4.05 -29.12
C ARG A 27 30.13 4.08 -30.51
N THR A 28 29.49 4.74 -31.47
CA THR A 28 29.97 4.84 -32.85
C THR A 28 31.33 5.51 -32.94
N LEU A 29 31.54 6.61 -32.20
CA LEU A 29 32.84 7.29 -32.13
C LEU A 29 33.94 6.37 -31.58
N LEU A 30 33.68 5.72 -30.45
CA LEU A 30 34.65 4.81 -29.83
C LEU A 30 34.93 3.58 -30.71
N CYS A 31 33.92 3.05 -31.41
CA CYS A 31 34.11 1.97 -32.37
C CYS A 31 35.02 2.40 -33.54
N SER A 32 34.78 3.58 -34.14
CA SER A 32 35.66 4.11 -35.19
C SER A 32 37.09 4.25 -34.70
N ILE A 33 37.31 4.85 -33.53
CA ILE A 33 38.65 4.98 -32.94
C ILE A 33 39.30 3.61 -32.73
N ALA A 34 38.56 2.65 -32.18
CA ALA A 34 39.08 1.30 -31.95
C ALA A 34 39.47 0.63 -33.27
N THR A 35 38.66 0.74 -34.32
CA THR A 35 38.98 0.21 -35.65
C THR A 35 40.26 0.81 -36.20
N ASP A 36 40.44 2.13 -36.08
CA ASP A 36 41.63 2.83 -36.56
C ASP A 36 42.88 2.43 -35.77
N ILE A 37 42.77 2.30 -34.44
CA ILE A 37 43.84 1.78 -33.57
C ILE A 37 44.20 0.34 -33.96
N THR A 38 43.21 -0.53 -34.16
CA THR A 38 43.45 -1.92 -34.57
C THR A 38 44.15 -2.00 -35.93
N ALA A 39 43.69 -1.23 -36.92
CA ALA A 39 44.33 -1.16 -38.22
C ALA A 39 45.79 -0.67 -38.11
N THR A 40 46.03 0.33 -37.25
CA THR A 40 47.37 0.85 -36.97
C THR A 40 48.28 -0.24 -36.37
N PHE A 41 47.81 -0.98 -35.37
CA PHE A 41 48.58 -2.10 -34.80
C PHE A 41 48.87 -3.20 -35.80
N ILE A 42 47.92 -3.54 -36.68
CA ILE A 42 48.14 -4.51 -37.76
C ILE A 42 49.26 -4.03 -38.70
N CYS A 43 49.25 -2.75 -39.08
CA CYS A 43 50.30 -2.19 -39.93
C CYS A 43 51.67 -2.21 -39.24
N ILE A 44 51.72 -1.85 -37.95
CA ILE A 44 52.96 -1.91 -37.17
C ILE A 44 53.50 -3.34 -37.11
N SER A 45 52.64 -4.33 -36.82
CA SER A 45 53.02 -5.75 -36.81
C SER A 45 53.65 -6.19 -38.15
N LYS A 46 53.08 -5.78 -39.29
CA LYS A 46 53.66 -6.06 -40.61
C LYS A 46 55.04 -5.43 -40.80
N HIS A 47 55.26 -4.22 -40.29
CA HIS A 47 56.57 -3.56 -40.38
C HIS A 47 57.63 -4.20 -39.46
N ILE A 48 57.22 -4.78 -38.33
CA ILE A 48 58.08 -5.60 -37.47
C ILE A 48 58.46 -6.90 -38.20
N GLU A 49 57.48 -7.60 -38.78
CA GLU A 49 57.72 -8.84 -39.55
C GLU A 49 58.68 -8.62 -40.72
N ASN A 50 58.59 -7.47 -41.37
CA ASN A 50 59.49 -7.07 -42.47
C ASN A 50 60.87 -6.58 -42.00
N GLY A 51 61.14 -6.57 -40.68
CA GLY A 51 62.41 -6.11 -40.10
C GLY A 51 62.64 -4.59 -40.22
N THR A 52 61.61 -3.81 -40.56
CA THR A 52 61.69 -2.35 -40.69
C THR A 52 61.60 -1.66 -39.33
N LEU A 53 60.91 -2.27 -38.37
CA LEU A 53 60.79 -1.80 -36.99
C LEU A 53 61.40 -2.85 -36.05
N SER A 54 62.14 -2.39 -35.04
CA SER A 54 62.64 -3.20 -33.92
C SER A 54 61.92 -2.84 -32.62
N ASP A 55 62.13 -3.63 -31.56
CA ASP A 55 61.52 -3.41 -30.23
C ASP A 55 61.79 -2.01 -29.65
N GLU A 56 62.95 -1.41 -29.98
CA GLU A 56 63.29 -0.05 -29.55
C GLU A 56 62.28 1.00 -30.07
N HIS A 57 61.65 0.71 -31.22
CA HIS A 57 60.67 1.60 -31.85
C HIS A 57 59.25 1.36 -31.30
N THR A 58 58.98 0.23 -30.64
CA THR A 58 57.64 -0.15 -30.16
C THR A 58 57.47 -0.01 -28.64
N GLY A 59 58.52 0.27 -27.87
CA GLY A 59 58.41 0.42 -26.41
C GLY A 59 57.36 1.46 -25.95
N SER A 60 57.20 2.57 -26.67
CA SER A 60 56.15 3.57 -26.36
C SER A 60 54.73 3.03 -26.58
N ILE A 61 54.56 2.14 -27.55
CA ILE A 61 53.29 1.46 -27.83
C ILE A 61 52.96 0.46 -26.72
N GLU A 62 53.94 -0.29 -26.25
CA GLU A 62 53.76 -1.21 -25.13
C GLU A 62 53.28 -0.48 -23.87
N GLY A 63 53.86 0.68 -23.57
CA GLY A 63 53.40 1.54 -22.47
C GLY A 63 51.93 1.97 -22.61
N VAL A 64 51.48 2.30 -23.82
CA VAL A 64 50.06 2.62 -24.08
C VAL A 64 49.17 1.40 -23.84
N ILE A 65 49.59 0.21 -24.31
CA ILE A 65 48.86 -1.05 -24.11
C ILE A 65 48.73 -1.35 -22.61
N ASP A 66 49.78 -1.15 -21.83
CA ASP A 66 49.78 -1.39 -20.39
C ASP A 66 48.85 -0.45 -19.63
N ILE A 67 48.80 0.83 -20.02
CA ILE A 67 47.85 1.80 -19.45
C ILE A 67 46.41 1.35 -19.75
N ILE A 68 46.12 0.93 -20.98
CA ILE A 68 44.78 0.46 -21.37
C ILE A 68 44.39 -0.78 -20.56
N LYS A 69 45.25 -1.79 -20.49
CA LYS A 69 45.01 -3.02 -19.70
C LYS A 69 44.84 -2.71 -18.21
N GLY A 70 45.70 -1.86 -17.64
CA GLY A 70 45.64 -1.48 -16.24
C GLY A 70 44.35 -0.76 -15.86
N THR A 71 43.89 0.16 -16.73
CA THR A 71 42.62 0.87 -16.52
C THR A 71 41.40 -0.05 -16.63
N GLU A 72 41.37 -0.96 -17.62
CA GLU A 72 40.31 -1.96 -17.77
C GLU A 72 40.20 -2.84 -16.51
N VAL A 73 41.31 -3.41 -16.04
CA VAL A 73 41.34 -4.27 -14.86
C VAL A 73 40.88 -3.50 -13.61
N SER A 74 41.31 -2.25 -13.46
CA SER A 74 40.89 -1.40 -12.34
C SER A 74 39.38 -1.13 -12.35
N GLN A 75 38.82 -0.76 -13.52
CA GLN A 75 37.39 -0.50 -13.69
C GLN A 75 36.56 -1.76 -13.44
N ARG A 76 36.98 -2.91 -13.97
CA ARG A 76 36.34 -4.20 -13.73
C ARG A 76 36.30 -4.55 -12.25
N ARG A 77 37.45 -4.46 -11.55
CA ARG A 77 37.53 -4.69 -10.09
C ARG A 77 36.65 -3.72 -9.30
N MET A 78 36.53 -2.47 -9.74
CA MET A 78 35.64 -1.49 -9.11
C MET A 78 34.17 -1.90 -9.27
N LEU A 79 33.75 -2.30 -10.46
CA LEU A 79 32.39 -2.73 -10.76
C LEU A 79 32.04 -4.01 -9.99
N GLU A 80 32.92 -5.02 -9.98
CA GLU A 80 32.74 -6.24 -9.19
C GLU A 80 32.56 -5.93 -7.70
N ARG A 81 33.34 -4.99 -7.15
CA ARG A 81 33.16 -4.50 -5.77
C ARG A 81 31.80 -3.82 -5.55
N LYS A 82 31.30 -3.03 -6.52
CA LYS A 82 29.96 -2.43 -6.45
C LYS A 82 28.87 -3.51 -6.48
N VAL A 83 28.93 -4.44 -7.41
CA VAL A 83 27.99 -5.56 -7.52
C VAL A 83 27.95 -6.37 -6.23
N LYS A 84 29.12 -6.73 -5.67
CA LYS A 84 29.20 -7.46 -4.40
C LYS A 84 28.58 -6.69 -3.23
N ARG A 85 28.75 -5.37 -3.18
CA ARG A 85 28.11 -4.50 -2.17
C ARG A 85 26.60 -4.51 -2.31
N TYR A 86 26.06 -4.33 -3.51
CA TYR A 86 24.61 -4.36 -3.74
C TYR A 86 24.01 -5.74 -3.48
N ALA A 87 24.69 -6.82 -3.84
CA ALA A 87 24.25 -8.18 -3.52
C ALA A 87 24.13 -8.40 -2.00
N ARG A 88 25.11 -7.90 -1.21
CA ARG A 88 25.05 -7.95 0.26
C ARG A 88 23.91 -7.12 0.83
N LEU A 89 23.67 -5.93 0.27
CA LEU A 89 22.57 -5.07 0.69
C LEU A 89 21.21 -5.74 0.39
N ALA A 90 21.05 -6.29 -0.81
CA ALA A 90 19.83 -6.99 -1.21
C ALA A 90 19.52 -8.17 -0.28
N ARG A 91 20.54 -8.95 0.12
CA ARG A 91 20.38 -10.04 1.10
C ARG A 91 19.90 -9.52 2.45
N ARG A 92 20.49 -8.44 2.97
CA ARG A 92 20.09 -7.82 4.25
C ARG A 92 18.64 -7.32 4.21
N LEU A 93 18.29 -6.58 3.17
CA LEU A 93 16.92 -6.07 2.99
C LEU A 93 15.90 -7.20 2.85
N LYS A 94 16.27 -8.32 2.22
CA LYS A 94 15.39 -9.50 2.13
C LYS A 94 15.10 -10.08 3.52
N ILE A 95 16.14 -10.26 4.33
CA ILE A 95 16.01 -10.78 5.70
C ILE A 95 15.15 -9.82 6.55
N GLU A 96 15.39 -8.52 6.47
CA GLU A 96 14.59 -7.51 7.20
C GLU A 96 13.11 -7.54 6.77
N ARG A 97 12.83 -7.62 5.47
CA ARG A 97 11.44 -7.75 4.97
C ARG A 97 10.75 -9.01 5.46
N GLU A 98 11.46 -10.14 5.46
CA GLU A 98 10.92 -11.40 5.97
C GLU A 98 10.68 -11.36 7.47
N TRP A 99 11.54 -10.68 8.23
CA TRP A 99 11.34 -10.44 9.65
C TRP A 99 10.13 -9.54 9.90
N MET A 100 10.04 -8.40 9.21
CA MET A 100 8.88 -7.49 9.31
C MET A 100 7.58 -8.21 8.95
N ARG A 101 7.54 -8.98 7.86
CA ARG A 101 6.35 -9.73 7.46
C ARG A 101 5.90 -10.70 8.55
N ARG A 102 6.85 -11.36 9.24
CA ARG A 102 6.54 -12.26 10.36
C ARG A 102 5.98 -11.49 11.56
N GLU A 103 6.60 -10.38 11.96
CA GLU A 103 6.14 -9.60 13.11
C GLU A 103 4.79 -8.92 12.86
N PHE A 104 4.61 -8.29 11.68
CA PHE A 104 3.31 -7.76 11.27
C PHE A 104 2.25 -8.86 11.19
N GLY A 105 2.58 -10.05 10.66
CA GLY A 105 1.68 -11.19 10.65
C GLY A 105 1.22 -11.60 12.05
N LYS A 106 2.11 -11.62 13.05
CA LYS A 106 1.75 -11.88 14.45
C LYS A 106 0.85 -10.79 15.02
N LEU A 107 1.12 -9.52 14.70
CA LEU A 107 0.30 -8.40 15.16
C LEU A 107 -1.12 -8.47 14.58
N VAL A 108 -1.25 -8.70 13.28
CA VAL A 108 -2.54 -8.85 12.60
C VAL A 108 -3.34 -10.00 13.19
N LYS A 109 -2.72 -11.18 13.40
CA LYS A 109 -3.40 -12.31 14.07
C LYS A 109 -3.94 -11.96 15.46
N ARG A 110 -3.18 -11.18 16.25
CA ARG A 110 -3.64 -10.71 17.58
C ARG A 110 -4.80 -9.73 17.45
N ALA A 111 -4.72 -8.80 16.50
CA ALA A 111 -5.80 -7.85 16.23
C ALA A 111 -7.08 -8.57 15.77
N ASP A 112 -6.96 -9.55 14.87
CA ASP A 112 -8.09 -10.36 14.40
C ASP A 112 -8.75 -11.15 15.53
N ALA A 113 -7.95 -11.70 16.46
CA ALA A 113 -8.49 -12.37 17.64
C ALA A 113 -9.27 -11.43 18.57
N VAL A 114 -8.75 -10.21 18.79
CA VAL A 114 -9.47 -9.17 19.58
C VAL A 114 -10.76 -8.76 18.88
N ASN A 115 -10.68 -8.50 17.57
CA ASN A 115 -11.82 -8.10 16.75
C ASN A 115 -12.90 -9.20 16.73
N GLY A 116 -12.50 -10.48 16.63
CA GLY A 116 -13.40 -11.63 16.74
C GLY A 116 -14.14 -11.66 18.08
N ARG A 117 -13.43 -11.48 19.20
CA ARG A 117 -14.06 -11.41 20.53
C ARG A 117 -15.03 -10.23 20.66
N TRP A 118 -14.67 -9.07 20.10
CA TRP A 118 -15.54 -7.90 20.12
C TRP A 118 -16.80 -8.12 19.29
N ARG A 119 -16.69 -8.68 18.08
CA ARG A 119 -17.86 -9.04 17.26
C ARG A 119 -18.79 -9.99 17.99
N GLU A 120 -18.24 -10.98 18.69
CA GLU A 120 -19.04 -11.92 19.47
C GLU A 120 -19.79 -11.23 20.61
N ARG A 121 -19.11 -10.35 21.35
CA ARG A 121 -19.76 -9.54 22.40
C ARG A 121 -20.89 -8.67 21.84
N VAL A 122 -20.67 -8.02 20.70
CA VAL A 122 -21.69 -7.20 20.04
C VAL A 122 -22.89 -8.05 19.63
N ARG A 123 -22.68 -9.21 19.00
CA ARG A 123 -23.77 -10.14 18.66
C ARG A 123 -24.58 -10.57 19.89
N ASN A 124 -23.91 -10.90 20.99
CA ASN A 124 -24.59 -11.28 22.22
C ASN A 124 -25.42 -10.13 22.81
N LEU A 125 -24.87 -8.91 22.81
CA LEU A 125 -25.61 -7.71 23.22
C LEU A 125 -26.81 -7.43 22.31
N GLU A 126 -26.68 -7.62 21.00
CA GLU A 126 -27.81 -7.49 20.06
C GLU A 126 -28.93 -8.49 20.36
N VAL A 127 -28.59 -9.74 20.72
CA VAL A 127 -29.58 -10.75 21.12
C VAL A 127 -30.28 -10.35 22.41
N VAL A 128 -29.53 -9.95 23.44
CA VAL A 128 -30.09 -9.50 24.72
C VAL A 128 -30.98 -8.27 24.52
N ASN A 129 -30.53 -7.29 23.74
CA ASN A 129 -31.30 -6.08 23.45
C ASN A 129 -32.62 -6.42 22.72
N LYS A 130 -32.58 -7.32 21.72
CA LYS A 130 -33.80 -7.79 21.06
C LYS A 130 -34.76 -8.48 22.02
N ALA A 131 -34.26 -9.31 22.95
CA ALA A 131 -35.08 -9.96 23.96
C ALA A 131 -35.73 -8.92 24.91
N MET A 132 -34.92 -7.99 25.43
CA MET A 132 -35.39 -6.91 26.30
C MET A 132 -36.45 -6.03 25.62
N MET A 133 -36.25 -5.67 24.34
CA MET A 133 -37.23 -4.90 23.57
C MET A 133 -38.56 -5.65 23.41
N ARG A 134 -38.53 -6.98 23.21
CA ARG A 134 -39.77 -7.79 23.18
C ARG A 134 -40.48 -7.78 24.52
N GLU A 135 -39.75 -7.91 25.63
CA GLU A 135 -40.34 -7.83 26.97
C GLU A 135 -40.96 -6.46 27.26
N LEU A 136 -40.28 -5.38 26.89
CA LEU A 136 -40.80 -4.02 27.05
C LEU A 136 -42.10 -3.83 26.25
N VAL A 137 -42.17 -4.36 25.02
CA VAL A 137 -43.41 -4.33 24.22
C VAL A 137 -44.54 -5.12 24.89
N VAL A 138 -44.26 -6.28 25.49
CA VAL A 138 -45.26 -7.08 26.22
C VAL A 138 -45.74 -6.33 27.46
N LYS A 139 -44.82 -5.80 28.28
CA LYS A 139 -45.16 -5.02 29.47
C LYS A 139 -45.92 -3.74 29.13
N GLY A 140 -45.58 -3.08 28.02
CA GLY A 140 -46.31 -1.93 27.49
C GLY A 140 -47.78 -2.26 27.22
N ARG A 141 -48.03 -3.36 26.48
CA ARG A 141 -49.41 -3.84 26.22
C ARG A 141 -50.16 -4.22 27.50
N GLN A 142 -49.49 -4.87 28.45
CA GLN A 142 -50.10 -5.22 29.74
C GLN A 142 -50.52 -3.97 30.51
N ASN A 143 -49.66 -2.96 30.57
CA ASN A 143 -49.98 -1.68 31.19
C ASN A 143 -51.14 -0.95 30.49
N GLU A 144 -51.20 -0.97 29.16
CA GLU A 144 -52.32 -0.41 28.40
C GLU A 144 -53.65 -1.12 28.69
N MET A 145 -53.64 -2.46 28.75
CA MET A 145 -54.83 -3.24 29.13
C MET A 145 -55.28 -2.97 30.56
N LEU A 146 -54.33 -2.84 31.50
CA LEU A 146 -54.64 -2.48 32.89
C LEU A 146 -55.25 -1.07 32.98
N LYS A 147 -54.69 -0.09 32.27
CA LYS A 147 -55.27 1.27 32.20
C LYS A 147 -56.69 1.26 31.65
N MET A 148 -56.92 0.63 30.50
CA MET A 148 -58.26 0.49 29.91
C MET A 148 -59.25 -0.25 30.83
N GLY A 149 -58.76 -1.18 31.66
CA GLY A 149 -59.57 -1.88 32.66
C GLY A 149 -59.94 -1.00 33.85
N MET A 150 -59.02 -0.14 34.31
CA MET A 150 -59.28 0.86 35.35
C MET A 150 -60.23 1.95 34.85
N ASP A 151 -60.01 2.48 33.65
CA ASP A 151 -60.89 3.49 33.04
C ASP A 151 -62.33 2.97 32.89
N LYS A 152 -62.52 1.71 32.49
CA LYS A 152 -63.84 1.05 32.44
C LYS A 152 -64.44 0.77 33.82
N GLY A 153 -63.61 0.56 34.83
CA GLY A 153 -64.04 0.42 36.21
C GLY A 153 -64.62 1.74 36.73
N ASP A 154 -63.89 2.83 36.47
CA ASP A 154 -64.29 4.19 36.84
C ASP A 154 -65.55 4.63 36.09
N GLU A 155 -65.68 4.35 34.79
CA GLU A 155 -66.91 4.60 34.02
C GLU A 155 -68.12 3.81 34.55
N ARG A 156 -67.94 2.54 34.94
CA ARG A 156 -69.02 1.71 35.51
C ARG A 156 -69.42 2.17 36.91
N GLN A 157 -68.47 2.67 37.69
CA GLN A 157 -68.73 3.19 39.03
C GLN A 157 -69.44 4.55 38.95
N ALA A 158 -69.01 5.44 38.06
CA ALA A 158 -69.73 6.68 37.74
C ALA A 158 -71.15 6.43 37.18
N GLY A 159 -71.32 5.40 36.34
CA GLY A 159 -72.63 4.97 35.85
C GLY A 159 -73.54 4.40 36.95
N ARG A 160 -72.97 3.74 37.96
CA ARG A 160 -73.73 3.24 39.13
C ARG A 160 -74.13 4.36 40.08
N GLU A 161 -73.26 5.34 40.30
CA GLU A 161 -73.56 6.50 41.14
C GLU A 161 -74.65 7.39 40.51
N THR A 162 -74.64 7.55 39.18
CA THR A 162 -75.72 8.26 38.47
C THR A 162 -77.03 7.48 38.43
N ALA A 163 -77.00 6.15 38.30
CA ALA A 163 -78.20 5.29 38.40
C ALA A 163 -78.81 5.31 39.82
N LYS A 164 -77.98 5.33 40.86
CA LYS A 164 -78.44 5.41 42.24
C LYS A 164 -79.04 6.79 42.58
N ALA A 165 -78.44 7.86 42.05
CA ALA A 165 -78.99 9.21 42.19
C ALA A 165 -80.36 9.38 41.50
N THR A 166 -80.58 8.70 40.37
CA THR A 166 -81.87 8.69 39.67
C THR A 166 -82.91 7.80 40.34
N GLU A 167 -82.52 6.67 40.94
CA GLU A 167 -83.40 5.86 41.80
C GLU A 167 -83.81 6.61 43.09
N ASP A 168 -82.89 7.34 43.70
CA ASP A 168 -83.19 8.17 44.89
C ASP A 168 -84.08 9.38 44.52
N GLU A 169 -83.94 9.99 43.33
CA GLU A 169 -84.91 11.00 42.84
C GLU A 169 -86.30 10.41 42.55
N MET A 170 -86.38 9.16 42.08
CA MET A 170 -87.67 8.49 41.84
C MET A 170 -88.37 8.08 43.16
N CYS A 171 -87.61 7.66 44.18
CA CYS A 171 -88.11 7.30 45.51
C CYS A 171 -88.65 8.50 46.33
N VAL A 172 -88.23 9.74 46.02
CA VAL A 172 -88.80 10.94 46.65
C VAL A 172 -90.16 11.32 46.03
N SER A 173 -90.51 10.78 44.86
CA SER A 173 -91.76 11.12 44.16
C SER A 173 -92.95 10.17 44.45
N GLU A 174 -92.74 9.02 45.10
CA GLU A 174 -93.81 8.05 45.41
C GLU A 174 -94.25 8.01 46.90
N CYS A 175 -93.84 8.98 47.72
CA CYS A 175 -94.27 9.10 49.13
C CYS A 175 -95.00 10.43 49.41
N GLU A 176 -95.96 10.81 48.58
CA GLU A 176 -97.04 11.72 48.96
C GLU A 176 -98.38 11.15 48.49
N CYS A 177 -99.11 10.50 49.39
CA CYS A 177 -100.58 10.31 49.39
C CYS A 177 -100.93 9.64 50.73
N GLU A 178 -101.19 10.41 51.78
CA GLU A 178 -102.53 10.85 52.24
C GLU A 178 -103.03 10.02 53.45
N TYR A 179 -102.95 10.66 54.64
CA TYR A 179 -103.76 10.39 55.84
C TYR A 179 -105.24 10.71 55.55
N PRO A 180 -106.26 10.12 56.23
CA PRO A 180 -106.46 10.34 57.68
C PRO A 180 -107.14 9.20 58.46
N TRP A 181 -107.00 9.20 59.80
CA TRP A 181 -108.04 9.23 60.85
C TRP A 181 -107.36 9.40 62.21
#